data_AF-A0A2G6CAE8-F1
#
_entry.id   AF-A0A2G6CAE8-F1
#
_cell.length_a   1.000
_cell.length_b   1.000
_cell.length_c   1.000
_cell.angle_alpha   90.00
_cell.angle_beta   90.00
_cell.angle_gamma   90.00
#
_symmetry.space_group_name_H-M   'P 1'
#
loop_
_entity.id
_entity.type
_entity.pdbx_description
1 polymer ?
#
loop_
_entity_poly.entity_id
_entity_poly.type
_entity_poly.pdbx_seq_one_letter_code
_entity_poly.pdbx_strand_id
1 'polypeptide(L)'
;FPYPLAIAAVLFAFSTMISWSYYGLKGWTYLFGEDEKLQAVYKIIFCVFVALGCVVQLGPILDISDALVFLICVPNILGLYFLAPIVKKELDSYKRRLESGEIKKYR
;
A
#
# COMPACT_ATOMS: atom_id res chain seq x y z
N PHE A 1 5.42 27.40 -17.19
CA PHE A 1 4.71 26.10 -17.28
C PHE A 1 3.98 25.70 -15.98
N PRO A 2 3.26 26.60 -15.27
CA PRO A 2 2.64 26.22 -13.99
C PRO A 2 1.39 25.34 -14.15
N TYR A 3 0.59 25.52 -15.21
CA TYR A 3 -0.67 24.80 -15.37
C TYR A 3 -0.53 23.29 -15.61
N PRO A 4 0.37 22.80 -16.51
CA PRO A 4 0.56 21.37 -16.70
C PRO A 4 1.13 20.69 -15.45
N LEU A 5 2.02 21.38 -14.72
CA LEU A 5 2.59 20.87 -13.47
C LEU A 5 1.51 20.74 -12.38
N ALA A 6 0.63 21.73 -12.26
CA ALA A 6 -0.49 21.66 -11.32
C ALA A 6 -1.44 20.50 -11.61
N ILE A 7 -1.78 20.28 -12.90
CA ILE A 7 -2.62 19.14 -13.31
C ILE A 7 -1.94 17.81 -12.96
N ALA A 8 -0.66 17.66 -13.30
CA ALA A 8 0.12 16.46 -12.97
C ALA A 8 0.18 16.21 -11.46
N ALA A 9 0.40 17.27 -10.66
CA ALA A 9 0.46 17.18 -9.21
C ALA A 9 -0.88 16.75 -8.58
N VAL A 10 -2.01 17.29 -9.06
CA VAL A 10 -3.35 16.90 -8.60
C VAL A 10 -3.66 15.45 -8.93
N LEU A 11 -3.36 15.01 -10.16
CA LEU A 11 -3.54 13.61 -10.58
C LEU A 11 -2.68 12.65 -9.75
N PHE A 12 -1.44 13.05 -9.46
CA PHE A 12 -0.52 12.28 -8.63
C PHE A 12 -0.98 12.20 -7.17
N ALA A 13 -1.44 13.30 -6.59
CA ALA A 13 -2.00 13.31 -5.24
C ALA A 13 -3.23 12.39 -5.16
N PHE A 14 -4.11 12.45 -6.15
CA PHE A 14 -5.31 11.62 -6.22
C PHE A 14 -4.99 10.12 -6.32
N SER A 15 -4.07 9.72 -7.21
CA SER A 15 -3.67 8.32 -7.35
C SER A 15 -3.00 7.78 -6.09
N THR A 16 -2.20 8.61 -5.41
CA THR A 16 -1.57 8.29 -4.14
C THR A 16 -2.64 8.06 -3.06
N MET A 17 -3.60 8.97 -2.91
CA MET A 17 -4.70 8.83 -1.94
C MET A 17 -5.50 7.53 -2.15
N ILE A 18 -5.82 7.15 -3.39
CA ILE A 18 -6.54 5.91 -3.69
C ILE A 18 -5.72 4.69 -3.24
N SER A 19 -4.43 4.67 -3.56
CA SER A 19 -3.54 3.55 -3.23
C SER A 19 -3.45 3.35 -1.72
N TRP A 20 -3.23 4.44 -0.96
CA TRP A 20 -3.17 4.39 0.51
C TRP A 20 -4.54 4.06 1.14
N SER A 21 -5.64 4.55 0.58
CA SER A 21 -6.98 4.14 1.01
C SER A 21 -7.19 2.63 0.86
N TYR A 22 -6.74 2.04 -0.25
CA TYR A 22 -6.88 0.61 -0.50
C TYR A 22 -5.99 -0.23 0.42
N TYR A 23 -4.71 0.14 0.57
CA TYR A 23 -3.80 -0.58 1.46
C TYR A 23 -4.27 -0.53 2.91
N GLY A 24 -4.69 0.63 3.40
CA GLY A 24 -5.23 0.75 4.75
C GLY A 24 -6.56 0.01 4.92
N LEU A 25 -7.44 -0.03 3.91
CA LEU A 25 -8.66 -0.84 3.95
C LEU A 25 -8.32 -2.33 4.04
N LYS A 26 -7.32 -2.81 3.31
CA LYS A 26 -6.88 -4.21 3.40
C LYS A 26 -6.29 -4.54 4.77
N GLY A 27 -5.52 -3.62 5.36
CA GLY A 27 -5.08 -3.74 6.76
C GLY A 27 -6.25 -3.77 7.74
N TRP A 28 -7.25 -2.92 7.54
CA TRP A 28 -8.47 -2.88 8.36
C TRP A 28 -9.26 -4.19 8.27
N THR A 29 -9.48 -4.72 7.06
CA THR A 29 -10.21 -5.98 6.87
C THR A 29 -9.44 -7.18 7.43
N TYR A 30 -8.11 -7.12 7.43
CA TYR A 30 -7.28 -8.15 8.04
C TYR A 30 -7.42 -8.17 9.58
N LEU A 31 -7.55 -7.01 10.21
CA LEU A 31 -7.67 -6.89 11.67
C LEU A 31 -9.09 -7.11 12.19
N PHE A 32 -10.10 -6.57 11.51
CA PHE A 32 -11.48 -6.51 11.99
C PHE A 32 -12.47 -7.39 11.21
N GLY A 33 -12.01 -8.06 10.13
CA GLY A 33 -12.84 -8.89 9.26
C GLY A 33 -13.39 -8.15 8.03
N GLU A 34 -14.06 -8.89 7.14
CA GLU A 34 -14.48 -8.41 5.82
C GLU A 34 -15.91 -7.83 5.75
N ASP A 35 -16.53 -7.51 6.88
CA ASP A 35 -17.89 -6.97 6.90
C ASP A 35 -18.03 -5.65 6.15
N GLU A 36 -19.04 -5.54 5.29
CA GLU A 36 -19.32 -4.35 4.46
C GLU A 36 -19.50 -3.08 5.30
N LYS A 37 -20.11 -3.20 6.49
CA LYS A 37 -20.31 -2.09 7.42
C LYS A 37 -18.98 -1.55 7.94
N LEU A 38 -18.03 -2.43 8.27
CA LEU A 38 -16.70 -2.04 8.76
C LEU A 38 -15.89 -1.35 7.66
N GLN A 39 -16.00 -1.83 6.43
CA GLN A 39 -15.38 -1.20 5.27
C GLN A 39 -15.94 0.20 5.00
N ALA A 40 -17.26 0.38 5.12
CA ALA A 40 -17.91 1.69 4.97
C ALA A 40 -17.45 2.68 6.05
N VAL A 41 -17.35 2.22 7.31
CA VAL A 41 -16.82 3.03 8.43
C VAL A 41 -15.38 3.47 8.15
N TYR A 42 -14.51 2.56 7.70
CA TYR A 42 -13.12 2.90 7.34
C TYR A 42 -13.06 3.97 6.24
N LYS A 43 -13.87 3.84 5.18
CA LYS A 43 -13.91 4.81 4.08
C LYS A 43 -14.34 6.20 4.56
N ILE A 44 -15.35 6.27 5.44
CA ILE A 44 -15.81 7.54 6.02
C ILE A 44 -14.69 8.18 6.85
N ILE A 45 -14.04 7.39 7.72
CA ILE A 45 -12.90 7.86 8.53
C ILE A 45 -11.80 8.41 7.61
N PHE A 46 -11.41 7.65 6.59
CA PHE A 46 -10.38 8.06 5.64
C PHE A 46 -10.72 9.41 4.97
N CYS A 47 -11.95 9.59 4.50
CA CYS A 47 -12.39 10.86 3.91
C CYS A 47 -12.31 12.03 4.90
N VAL A 48 -12.66 11.83 6.17
CA VAL A 48 -12.53 12.85 7.22
C VAL A 48 -11.06 13.22 7.44
N PHE A 49 -10.17 12.23 7.53
CA PHE A 49 -8.72 12.48 7.69
C PHE A 49 -8.12 13.21 6.49
N VAL A 50 -8.58 12.93 5.26
CA VAL A 50 -8.15 13.69 4.06
C VAL A 50 -8.57 15.16 4.17
N ALA A 51 -9.81 15.44 4.59
CA ALA A 51 -10.27 16.81 4.79
C ALA A 51 -9.48 17.54 5.90
N LEU A 52 -9.16 16.83 6.99
CA LEU A 52 -8.32 17.37 8.06
C LEU A 52 -6.87 17.61 7.59
N GLY A 53 -6.34 16.77 6.69
CA GLY A 53 -5.02 16.95 6.10
C GLY A 53 -4.86 18.29 5.38
N CYS A 54 -5.96 18.86 4.85
CA CYS A 54 -5.94 20.17 4.20
C CYS A 54 -5.73 21.35 5.17
N VAL A 55 -5.98 21.17 6.48
CA VAL A 55 -5.83 22.25 7.49
C VAL A 55 -4.59 22.11 8.37
N VAL A 56 -3.90 20.96 8.31
CA VAL A 56 -2.70 20.68 9.11
C VAL A 56 -1.45 21.25 8.43
N GLN A 57 -0.46 21.67 9.23
CA GLN A 57 0.82 22.15 8.70
C GLN A 57 1.61 21.03 8.02
N LEU A 58 2.15 21.31 6.83
CA LEU A 58 2.82 20.33 5.99
C LEU A 58 4.09 19.72 6.62
N GLY A 59 4.90 20.51 7.33
CA GLY A 59 6.13 20.02 7.95
C GLY A 59 5.86 18.88 8.96
N PRO A 60 5.13 19.15 10.05
CA PRO A 60 4.83 18.13 11.07
C PRO A 60 4.14 16.87 10.53
N ILE A 61 3.22 17.01 9.55
CA ILE A 61 2.53 15.85 8.99
C ILE A 61 3.48 14.97 8.16
N LEU A 62 4.45 15.54 7.47
CA LEU A 62 5.47 14.79 6.74
C LEU A 62 6.38 14.04 7.72
N ASP A 63 6.85 14.69 8.78
CA ASP A 63 7.71 14.07 9.81
C ASP A 63 7.02 12.86 10.47
N ILE A 64 5.73 13.01 10.81
CA ILE A 64 4.92 11.91 11.37
C ILE A 64 4.71 10.80 10.35
N SER A 65 4.44 11.15 9.09
CA SER A 65 4.21 10.18 8.02
C SER A 65 5.45 9.31 7.79
N ASP A 66 6.63 9.93 7.74
CA ASP A 66 7.90 9.23 7.56
C ASP A 66 8.19 8.30 8.76
N ALA A 67 7.90 8.75 9.98
CA ALA A 67 8.05 7.92 11.18
C ALA A 67 7.12 6.69 11.16
N LEU A 68 5.86 6.85 10.72
CA LEU A 68 4.91 5.75 10.58
C LEU A 68 5.33 4.75 9.48
N VAL A 69 5.78 5.25 8.33
CA VAL A 69 6.30 4.40 7.25
C VAL A 69 7.53 3.63 7.72
N PHE A 70 8.43 4.27 8.46
CA PHE A 70 9.58 3.61 9.05
C PHE A 70 9.16 2.48 9.98
N LEU A 71 8.18 2.72 10.86
CA LEU A 71 7.65 1.71 11.78
C LEU A 71 7.05 0.49 11.05
N ILE A 72 6.38 0.70 9.92
CA ILE A 72 5.83 -0.40 9.10
C ILE A 72 6.96 -1.14 8.35
N CYS A 73 7.95 -0.40 7.87
CA CYS A 73 9.06 -0.91 7.07
C CYS A 73 9.95 -1.88 7.85
N VAL A 74 10.29 -1.55 9.11
CA VAL A 74 11.18 -2.35 9.96
C VAL A 74 10.74 -3.82 10.10
N PRO A 75 9.52 -4.14 10.58
CA PRO A 75 9.08 -5.53 10.71
C PRO A 75 8.92 -6.21 9.35
N ASN A 76 8.56 -5.46 8.29
CA ASN A 76 8.43 -6.02 6.95
C ASN A 76 9.77 -6.49 6.38
N ILE A 77 10.82 -5.65 6.46
CA ILE A 77 12.17 -6.01 6.01
C ILE A 77 12.74 -7.18 6.83
N LEU A 78 12.54 -7.18 8.15
CA LEU A 78 12.95 -8.31 8.99
C LEU A 78 12.26 -9.60 8.59
N GLY A 79 10.94 -9.57 8.36
CA GLY A 79 10.18 -10.70 7.86
C GLY A 79 10.71 -11.20 6.51
N LEU A 80 10.94 -10.30 5.55
CA LEU A 80 11.51 -10.64 4.25
C LEU A 80 12.89 -11.28 4.36
N TYR A 81 13.74 -10.82 5.27
CA TYR A 81 15.05 -11.41 5.51
C TYR A 81 14.95 -12.86 5.99
N PHE A 82 14.06 -13.15 6.94
CA PHE A 82 13.83 -14.52 7.42
C PHE A 82 13.14 -15.40 6.38
N LEU A 83 12.23 -14.86 5.57
CA LEU A 83 11.52 -15.60 4.52
C LEU A 83 12.33 -15.73 3.22
N ALA A 84 13.42 -14.99 3.05
CA ALA A 84 14.28 -15.04 1.86
C ALA A 84 14.66 -16.46 1.39
N PRO A 85 15.11 -17.39 2.25
CA PRO A 85 15.42 -18.75 1.82
C PRO A 85 14.20 -19.53 1.31
N ILE A 86 13.02 -19.30 1.92
CA ILE A 86 11.76 -19.95 1.51
C ILE A 86 11.33 -19.42 0.15
N VAL A 87 11.34 -18.09 -0.02
CA VAL A 87 11.01 -17.44 -1.29
C VAL A 87 11.94 -17.91 -2.41
N LYS A 88 13.24 -18.05 -2.13
CA LYS A 88 14.20 -18.59 -3.10
C LYS A 88 13.82 -20.02 -3.55
N LYS A 89 13.48 -20.90 -2.60
CA LYS A 89 13.07 -22.28 -2.90
C LYS A 89 11.78 -22.32 -3.74
N GLU A 90 10.79 -21.52 -3.40
CA GLU A 90 9.53 -21.43 -4.15
C GLU A 90 9.74 -20.86 -5.55
N LEU A 91 10.61 -19.85 -5.69
CA LEU A 91 10.98 -19.27 -6.99
C LEU A 91 11.67 -20.32 -7.89
N ASP A 92 12.60 -21.08 -7.34
CA ASP A 92 13.30 -22.15 -8.08
C ASP A 92 12.31 -23.25 -8.51
N SER A 93 11.35 -23.61 -7.65
CA SER A 93 10.29 -24.57 -7.99
C SER A 93 9.37 -24.03 -9.08
N TYR A 94 8.92 -22.77 -8.96
CA TYR A 94 8.10 -22.09 -9.96
C TYR A 94 8.81 -22.05 -11.32
N LYS A 95 10.11 -21.73 -11.34
CA LYS A 95 10.90 -21.69 -12.58
C LYS A 95 10.99 -23.06 -13.25
N ARG A 96 11.23 -24.13 -12.49
CA ARG A 96 11.24 -25.51 -13.01
C ARG A 96 9.90 -25.91 -13.62
N ARG A 97 8.78 -25.56 -12.98
CA ARG A 97 7.42 -25.85 -13.46
C ARG A 97 7.03 -25.03 -14.69
N LEU A 98 7.61 -23.84 -14.83
CA LEU A 98 7.47 -23.01 -16.02
C LEU A 98 8.27 -23.59 -17.19
N GLU A 99 9.49 -24.08 -16.94
CA GLU A 99 10.36 -24.71 -17.95
C GLU A 99 9.86 -26.08 -18.40
N SER A 100 9.24 -26.86 -17.50
CA SER A 100 8.64 -28.16 -17.82
C SER A 100 7.30 -28.07 -18.58
N GLY A 101 6.75 -26.87 -18.74
CA GLY A 101 5.49 -26.63 -19.46
C GLY A 101 4.22 -26.94 -18.67
N GLU A 102 4.32 -27.26 -17.37
CA GLU A 102 3.15 -27.45 -16.50
C GLU A 102 2.37 -26.15 -16.28
N ILE A 103 3.04 -25.00 -16.32
CA ILE A 103 2.43 -23.69 -16.18
C ILE A 103 2.28 -23.07 -17.58
N LYS A 104 1.03 -23.05 -18.09
CA LYS A 104 0.70 -22.35 -19.34
C LYS A 104 1.05 -20.87 -19.21
N LYS A 105 1.98 -20.41 -20.05
CA LYS A 105 2.29 -18.98 -20.22
C LYS A 105 1.06 -18.29 -20.83
N TYR A 106 0.24 -17.65 -20.00
CA TYR A 106 -0.73 -16.67 -20.49
C TYR A 106 0.07 -15.40 -20.83
N ARG A 107 0.21 -15.14 -22.14
CA ARG A 107 0.91 -13.98 -22.68
C ARG A 107 -0.09 -12.85 -22.90
#